data_AF-A0A8J8WLD6-F1
#
_entry.id   AF-A0A8J8WLD6-F1
#
_cell.length_a   1.000
_cell.length_b   1.000
_cell.length_c   1.000
_cell.angle_alpha   90.00
_cell.angle_beta   90.00
_cell.angle_gamma   90.00
#
_symmetry.space_group_name_H-M   'P 1'
#
loop_
_entity.id
_entity.type
_entity.pdbx_description
1 polymer ?
#
loop_
_entity_poly.entity_id
_entity_poly.type
_entity_poly.pdbx_seq_one_letter_code
_entity_poly.pdbx_strand_id
1 'polypeptide(L)'
;MLQGHVPFIQEPVHCYRCQAFGHYQRQCQRRQELCGVYSGEHASRDCVHRLRDGGERPVARCPNCGARHHAWNRRCPAQLRQIPGSTVPRQLQWKEAPLLLPRSAPQLPAPRIEDAVETRRPRRRRRKKRPQRNRPLSPLGDMDVNAQAPVIPQNPAPFGDGGH
;
A
#
# COMPACT_ATOMS: atom_id res chain seq x y z
N MET A 1 -34.93 6.07 18.44
CA MET A 1 -33.82 6.54 17.60
C MET A 1 -33.42 5.41 16.68
N LEU A 2 -33.64 5.54 15.37
CA LEU A 2 -33.26 4.50 14.40
C LEU A 2 -31.73 4.50 14.26
N GLN A 3 -31.07 3.49 14.81
CA GLN A 3 -29.66 3.22 14.55
C GLN A 3 -29.56 2.75 13.10
N GLY A 4 -29.20 3.66 12.20
CA GLY A 4 -28.95 3.36 10.80
C GLY A 4 -27.77 2.41 10.69
N HIS A 5 -28.04 1.13 10.46
CA HIS A 5 -27.02 0.15 10.16
C HIS A 5 -26.51 0.43 8.76
N VAL A 6 -25.32 1.04 8.64
CA VAL A 6 -24.66 1.22 7.35
C VAL A 6 -24.28 -0.19 6.87
N PRO A 7 -24.86 -0.70 5.75
CA PRO A 7 -24.51 -2.02 5.27
C PRO A 7 -23.02 -2.04 4.91
N PHE A 8 -22.31 -3.07 5.36
CA PHE A 8 -20.92 -3.28 4.98
C PHE A 8 -20.88 -3.66 3.49
N ILE A 9 -20.49 -2.70 2.66
CA ILE A 9 -20.29 -2.93 1.22
C ILE A 9 -18.91 -3.55 1.06
N GLN A 10 -18.86 -4.84 0.72
CA GLN A 10 -17.61 -5.54 0.41
C GLN A 10 -16.94 -4.87 -0.79
N GLU A 11 -15.70 -4.44 -0.63
CA GLU A 11 -14.92 -3.85 -1.73
C GLU A 11 -14.61 -4.96 -2.75
N PRO A 12 -14.76 -4.71 -4.06
CA PRO A 12 -14.61 -5.75 -5.06
C PRO A 12 -13.17 -6.28 -5.07
N VAL A 13 -13.05 -7.60 -5.13
CA VAL A 13 -11.77 -8.28 -5.22
C VAL A 13 -11.04 -7.81 -6.46
N HIS A 14 -9.84 -7.27 -6.28
CA HIS A 14 -8.93 -6.90 -7.37
C HIS A 14 -7.60 -7.63 -7.22
N CYS A 15 -7.03 -8.01 -8.36
CA CYS A 15 -5.76 -8.71 -8.41
C CYS A 15 -4.60 -7.73 -8.28
N TYR A 16 -3.76 -7.86 -7.25
CA TYR A 16 -2.59 -6.99 -7.09
C TYR A 16 -1.52 -7.16 -8.18
N ARG A 17 -1.58 -8.24 -8.96
CA ARG A 17 -0.67 -8.49 -10.09
C ARG A 17 -1.12 -7.81 -11.36
N CYS A 18 -2.37 -7.98 -11.80
CA CYS A 18 -2.87 -7.45 -13.07
C CYS A 18 -3.87 -6.30 -12.93
N GLN A 19 -4.22 -5.91 -11.70
CA GLN A 19 -5.19 -4.88 -11.35
C GLN A 19 -6.65 -5.13 -11.78
N ALA A 20 -6.92 -6.27 -12.44
CA ALA A 20 -8.27 -6.65 -12.86
C ALA A 20 -9.13 -7.12 -11.67
N PHE A 21 -10.44 -6.99 -11.81
CA PHE A 21 -11.41 -7.44 -10.80
C PHE A 21 -11.76 -8.93 -10.95
N GLY A 22 -12.23 -9.56 -9.87
CA GLY A 22 -12.82 -10.90 -9.88
C GLY A 22 -11.90 -12.05 -9.49
N HIS A 23 -10.61 -11.81 -9.25
CA HIS A 23 -9.68 -12.85 -8.77
C HIS A 23 -8.56 -12.27 -7.90
N TYR A 24 -7.97 -13.12 -7.06
CA TYR A 24 -6.79 -12.78 -6.26
C TYR A 24 -5.49 -13.05 -7.02
N GLN A 25 -4.39 -12.43 -6.58
CA GLN A 25 -3.06 -12.60 -7.18
C GLN A 25 -2.62 -14.07 -7.35
N ARG A 26 -2.98 -14.94 -6.41
CA ARG A 26 -2.65 -16.38 -6.45
C ARG A 26 -3.31 -17.14 -7.62
N GLN A 27 -4.42 -16.61 -8.12
CA GLN A 27 -5.20 -17.18 -9.23
C GLN A 27 -4.90 -16.47 -10.56
N CYS A 28 -3.96 -15.51 -10.55
CA CYS A 28 -3.65 -14.70 -11.72
C CYS A 28 -2.74 -15.45 -12.70
N GLN A 29 -3.20 -15.58 -13.95
CA GLN A 29 -2.45 -16.23 -15.02
C GLN A 29 -1.45 -15.28 -15.71
N ARG A 30 -1.55 -13.97 -15.50
CA ARG A 30 -0.60 -12.99 -16.04
C ARG A 30 0.78 -13.20 -15.41
N ARG A 31 1.83 -13.23 -16.22
CA ARG A 31 3.23 -13.29 -15.74
C ARG A 31 3.78 -11.92 -15.32
N GLN A 32 3.41 -10.88 -16.06
CA GLN A 32 3.86 -9.51 -15.80
C GLN A 32 2.94 -8.82 -14.78
N GLU A 33 3.54 -7.96 -13.96
CA GLU A 33 2.81 -7.09 -13.04
C GLU A 33 2.39 -5.80 -13.75
N LEU A 34 1.17 -5.36 -13.47
CA LEU A 34 0.61 -4.11 -13.94
C LEU A 34 0.51 -3.14 -12.78
N CYS A 35 0.96 -1.92 -13.05
CA CYS A 35 0.92 -0.83 -12.12
C CYS A 35 -0.49 -0.25 -12.01
N GLY A 36 -1.01 -0.20 -10.79
CA GLY A 36 -2.31 0.41 -10.49
C GLY A 36 -2.29 1.94 -10.50
N VAL A 37 -1.13 2.58 -10.60
CA VAL A 37 -1.00 4.03 -10.66
C VAL A 37 -1.19 4.55 -12.08
N TYR A 38 -0.45 4.00 -13.05
CA TYR A 38 -0.42 4.50 -14.42
C TYR A 38 -0.51 3.42 -15.51
N SER A 39 -0.85 2.17 -15.16
CA SER A 39 -1.02 1.06 -16.10
C SER A 39 0.27 0.60 -16.82
N GLY A 40 1.45 0.91 -16.28
CA GLY A 40 2.72 0.41 -16.83
C GLY A 40 3.07 -1.03 -16.40
N GLU A 41 4.01 -1.66 -17.10
CA GLU A 41 4.50 -3.02 -16.85
C GLU A 41 5.55 -3.05 -15.72
N HIS A 42 5.09 -2.89 -14.48
CA HIS A 42 5.90 -2.98 -13.24
C HIS A 42 4.97 -3.05 -12.03
N ALA A 43 5.51 -3.36 -10.85
CA ALA A 43 4.73 -3.36 -9.62
C ALA A 43 4.42 -1.92 -9.19
N SER A 44 3.24 -1.69 -8.60
CA SER A 44 2.87 -0.36 -8.07
C SER A 44 3.88 0.18 -7.03
N ARG A 45 4.66 -0.70 -6.38
CA ARG A 45 5.73 -0.31 -5.45
C ARG A 45 6.88 0.39 -6.15
N ASP A 46 7.20 0.03 -7.40
CA ASP A 46 8.31 0.65 -8.13
C ASP A 46 7.98 2.11 -8.51
N CYS A 47 6.70 2.48 -8.60
CA CYS A 47 6.30 3.89 -8.69
C CYS A 47 6.78 4.72 -7.51
N VAL A 48 6.67 4.15 -6.30
CA VAL A 48 7.04 4.85 -5.06
C VAL A 48 8.54 5.00 -4.97
N HIS A 49 9.30 3.98 -5.38
CA HIS A 49 10.76 4.04 -5.45
C HIS A 49 11.22 5.10 -6.44
N ARG A 50 10.73 5.06 -7.69
CA ARG A 50 11.08 6.07 -8.71
C ARG A 50 10.78 7.49 -8.26
N LEU A 51 9.65 7.72 -7.59
CA LEU A 51 9.30 9.05 -7.07
C LEU A 51 10.24 9.49 -5.93
N ARG A 52 10.70 8.56 -5.08
CA ARG A 52 11.67 8.84 -4.01
C ARG A 52 13.05 9.18 -4.56
N ASP A 53 13.46 8.51 -5.64
CA ASP A 53 14.75 8.70 -6.30
C ASP A 53 14.81 9.97 -7.17
N GLY A 54 13.79 10.84 -7.08
CA GLY A 54 13.72 12.09 -7.85
C GLY A 54 13.18 11.93 -9.27
N GLY A 55 12.63 10.76 -9.61
CA GLY A 55 12.01 10.50 -10.91
C GLY A 55 10.70 11.27 -11.10
N GLU A 56 10.31 11.42 -12.37
CA GLU A 56 9.08 12.12 -12.76
C GLU A 56 7.83 11.41 -12.20
N ARG A 57 6.86 12.21 -11.74
CA ARG A 57 5.59 11.69 -11.23
C ARG A 57 4.70 11.25 -12.39
N PRO A 58 4.39 9.94 -12.52
CA PRO A 58 3.62 9.46 -13.66
C PRO A 58 2.18 9.98 -13.61
N VAL A 59 1.61 10.25 -14.78
CA VAL A 59 0.19 10.61 -14.91
C VAL A 59 -0.66 9.40 -14.53
N ALA A 60 -1.53 9.57 -13.54
CA ALA A 60 -2.39 8.48 -13.09
C ALA A 60 -3.30 8.02 -14.24
N ARG A 61 -3.37 6.71 -14.45
CA ARG A 61 -4.18 6.07 -15.49
C ARG A 61 -4.65 4.71 -15.00
N CYS A 62 -5.98 4.54 -14.96
CA CYS A 62 -6.60 3.32 -14.47
C CYS A 62 -6.54 2.23 -15.55
N PRO A 63 -6.04 1.02 -15.23
CA PRO A 63 -5.96 -0.08 -16.20
C PRO A 63 -7.35 -0.63 -16.58
N ASN A 64 -8.36 -0.43 -15.72
CA ASN A 64 -9.70 -1.01 -15.92
C ASN A 64 -10.66 -0.09 -16.70
N CYS A 65 -10.51 1.23 -16.61
CA CYS A 65 -11.38 2.19 -17.31
C CYS A 65 -10.65 3.24 -18.15
N GLY A 66 -9.31 3.31 -18.08
CA GLY A 66 -8.50 4.25 -18.83
C GLY A 66 -8.51 5.70 -18.32
N ALA A 67 -9.38 6.05 -17.37
CA ALA A 67 -9.49 7.41 -16.86
C ALA A 67 -8.32 7.84 -15.96
N ARG A 68 -8.19 9.15 -15.71
CA ARG A 68 -7.09 9.78 -14.96
C ARG A 68 -7.23 9.59 -13.44
N HIS A 69 -7.07 8.36 -12.98
CA HIS A 69 -7.01 8.01 -11.56
C HIS A 69 -6.33 6.65 -11.33
N HIS A 70 -6.06 6.29 -10.07
CA HIS A 70 -5.50 5.00 -9.70
C HIS A 70 -6.54 3.87 -9.76
N ALA A 71 -6.10 2.62 -9.83
CA ALA A 71 -6.96 1.43 -9.96
C ALA A 71 -7.97 1.26 -8.80
N TRP A 72 -7.58 1.64 -7.58
CA TRP A 72 -8.39 1.54 -6.35
C TRP A 72 -9.25 2.78 -6.04
N ASN A 73 -9.46 3.66 -7.03
CA ASN A 73 -10.33 4.82 -6.83
C ASN A 73 -11.79 4.37 -6.73
N ARG A 74 -12.44 4.62 -5.58
CA ARG A 74 -13.86 4.27 -5.33
C ARG A 74 -14.88 4.92 -6.26
N ARG A 75 -14.48 5.97 -6.98
CA ARG A 75 -15.28 6.60 -8.03
C ARG A 75 -15.06 5.99 -9.41
N CYS A 76 -14.20 4.98 -9.53
CA CYS A 76 -13.94 4.30 -10.78
C CYS A 76 -15.23 3.63 -11.29
N PRO A 77 -15.70 3.94 -12.51
CA PRO A 77 -16.91 3.33 -13.05
C PRO A 77 -16.76 1.82 -13.23
N ALA A 78 -15.55 1.33 -13.52
CA ALA A 78 -15.28 -0.11 -13.61
C ALA A 78 -15.36 -0.79 -12.23
N GLN A 79 -14.94 -0.12 -11.15
CA GLN A 79 -15.03 -0.66 -9.79
C GLN A 79 -16.48 -0.68 -9.30
N LEU A 80 -17.23 0.40 -9.53
CA LEU A 80 -18.64 0.48 -9.16
C LEU A 80 -19.46 -0.65 -9.81
N ARG A 81 -19.21 -0.96 -11.09
CA ARG A 81 -19.88 -2.09 -11.77
C ARG A 81 -19.68 -3.45 -11.09
N GLN A 82 -18.66 -3.62 -10.25
CA GLN A 82 -18.42 -4.87 -9.50
C GLN A 82 -19.15 -4.91 -8.16
N ILE A 83 -19.73 -3.79 -7.71
CA ILE A 83 -20.40 -3.68 -6.42
C ILE A 83 -21.91 -3.87 -6.64
N PRO A 84 -22.53 -4.91 -6.05
CA PRO A 84 -23.97 -5.13 -6.15
C PRO A 84 -24.76 -3.94 -5.60
N GLY A 85 -25.78 -3.50 -6.34
CA GLY A 85 -26.63 -2.38 -5.94
C GLY A 85 -25.99 -0.99 -6.08
N SER A 86 -24.74 -0.89 -6.55
CA SER A 86 -24.16 0.42 -6.84
C SER A 86 -24.68 0.97 -8.16
N THR A 87 -25.19 2.20 -8.15
CA THR A 87 -25.51 2.94 -9.36
C THR A 87 -24.26 3.69 -9.77
N VAL A 88 -23.76 3.46 -10.98
CA VAL A 88 -22.71 4.32 -11.55
C VAL A 88 -23.36 5.68 -11.80
N PRO A 89 -22.95 6.76 -11.11
CA PRO A 89 -23.52 8.07 -11.34
C PRO A 89 -23.34 8.46 -12.82
N ARG A 90 -24.35 9.10 -13.42
CA ARG A 90 -24.26 9.56 -14.82
C ARG A 90 -23.03 10.47 -15.04
N GLN A 91 -22.67 11.26 -14.02
CA GLN A 91 -21.43 12.06 -13.92
C GLN A 91 -20.15 11.24 -13.70
N LEU A 92 -20.14 9.92 -13.81
CA LEU A 92 -18.93 9.08 -13.86
C LEU A 92 -18.88 8.21 -15.13
N GLN A 93 -19.92 8.32 -15.96
CA GLN A 93 -20.12 7.53 -17.17
C GLN A 93 -19.47 8.17 -18.42
N TRP A 94 -18.96 9.39 -18.30
CA TRP A 94 -18.30 10.18 -19.34
C TRP A 94 -16.80 9.90 -19.32
N LYS A 95 -16.27 9.45 -20.47
CA LYS A 95 -14.86 9.10 -20.66
C LYS A 95 -13.95 10.31 -20.77
N GLU A 96 -14.49 11.52 -20.94
CA GLU A 96 -13.69 12.70 -21.17
C GLU A 96 -14.38 13.89 -20.52
N ALA A 97 -13.73 14.45 -19.51
CA ALA A 97 -14.05 15.78 -19.04
C ALA A 97 -13.16 16.76 -19.77
N PRO A 98 -13.66 17.52 -20.77
CA PRO A 98 -12.96 18.72 -21.16
C PRO A 98 -12.85 19.57 -19.89
N LEU A 99 -11.64 20.05 -19.57
CA LEU A 99 -11.36 20.95 -18.45
C LEU A 99 -12.03 22.31 -18.71
N LEU A 100 -13.36 22.36 -18.81
CA LEU A 100 -14.11 23.60 -18.81
C LEU A 100 -14.34 23.99 -17.35
N LEU A 101 -13.26 24.38 -16.67
CA LEU A 101 -13.44 25.40 -15.65
C LEU A 101 -13.95 26.64 -16.39
N PRO A 102 -15.12 27.21 -16.03
CA PRO A 102 -15.42 28.54 -16.49
C PRO A 102 -14.29 29.45 -16.01
N ARG A 103 -13.71 30.20 -16.94
CA ARG A 103 -12.52 31.07 -16.78
C ARG A 103 -12.77 32.27 -15.84
N SER A 104 -13.87 32.24 -15.10
CA SER A 104 -14.40 33.29 -14.25
C SER A 104 -15.01 32.66 -12.99
N ALA A 105 -14.18 32.01 -12.16
CA ALA A 105 -14.53 31.89 -10.76
C ALA A 105 -14.38 33.29 -10.14
N PRO A 106 -15.43 33.87 -9.51
CA PRO A 106 -15.28 35.13 -8.81
C PRO A 106 -14.24 34.94 -7.69
N GLN A 107 -13.17 35.75 -7.73
CA GLN A 107 -12.16 35.79 -6.68
C GLN A 107 -12.86 36.20 -5.38
N LEU A 108 -12.96 35.27 -4.42
CA LEU A 108 -13.33 35.66 -3.06
C LEU A 108 -12.23 36.58 -2.52
N PRO A 109 -12.57 37.73 -1.91
CA PRO A 109 -11.57 38.64 -1.38
C PRO A 109 -10.77 37.95 -0.28
N ALA A 110 -9.46 38.19 -0.28
CA ALA A 110 -8.55 37.64 0.72
C ALA A 110 -8.99 38.07 2.14
N PRO A 111 -8.94 37.16 3.14
CA PRO A 111 -9.22 37.53 4.51
C PRO A 111 -8.18 38.54 5.02
N ARG A 112 -8.66 39.60 5.66
CA ARG A 112 -7.86 40.70 6.20
C ARG A 112 -7.01 40.21 7.37
N ILE A 113 -5.73 40.55 7.40
CA ILE A 113 -4.69 39.98 8.30
C ILE A 113 -4.81 40.44 9.78
N GLU A 114 -5.89 41.13 10.14
CA GLU A 114 -6.00 41.81 11.44
C GLU A 114 -6.48 40.90 12.58
N ASP A 115 -7.07 39.73 12.28
CA ASP A 115 -7.59 38.80 13.31
C ASP A 115 -6.56 37.74 13.79
N ALA A 116 -5.33 37.75 13.28
CA ALA A 116 -4.35 36.67 13.51
C ALA A 116 -3.40 36.89 14.71
N VAL A 117 -3.58 37.95 15.51
CA VAL A 117 -2.57 38.36 16.50
C VAL A 117 -2.76 37.84 17.93
N GLU A 118 -3.85 37.15 18.30
CA GLU A 118 -4.10 36.91 19.75
C GLU A 118 -4.02 35.45 20.23
N THR A 119 -3.21 34.56 19.63
CA THR A 119 -2.96 33.23 20.24
C THR A 119 -1.57 32.63 20.00
N ARG A 120 -0.49 33.43 20.02
CA ARG A 120 0.87 32.87 20.12
C ARG A 120 1.29 32.68 21.58
N ARG A 121 0.71 31.67 22.23
CA ARG A 121 1.24 31.14 23.49
C ARG A 121 2.68 30.63 23.25
N PRO A 122 3.69 31.07 24.02
CA PRO A 122 5.07 30.64 23.77
C PRO A 122 5.21 29.13 23.99
N ARG A 123 5.67 28.42 22.96
CA ARG A 123 6.05 27.00 23.07
C ARG A 123 7.19 26.88 24.08
N ARG A 124 6.90 26.35 25.27
CA ARG A 124 7.94 25.95 26.23
C ARG A 124 8.93 25.02 25.52
N ARG A 125 10.22 25.38 25.55
CA ARG A 125 11.31 24.55 25.02
C ARG A 125 11.29 23.21 25.73
N ARG A 126 10.92 22.13 25.03
CA ARG A 126 11.12 20.76 25.51
C ARG A 126 12.63 20.53 25.70
N ARG A 127 13.08 20.39 26.95
CA ARG A 127 14.43 19.89 27.27
C ARG A 127 14.62 18.55 26.57
N LYS A 128 15.62 18.43 25.69
CA LYS A 128 16.07 17.15 25.12
C LYS A 128 16.60 16.30 26.28
N LYS A 129 15.92 15.20 26.63
CA LYS A 129 16.49 14.20 27.55
C LYS A 129 17.70 13.56 26.85
N ARG A 130 18.86 13.54 27.51
CA ARG A 130 20.05 12.79 27.07
C ARG A 130 19.65 11.33 26.84
N PRO A 131 20.11 10.67 25.77
CA PRO A 131 19.98 9.22 25.65
C PRO A 131 20.78 8.56 26.78
N GLN A 132 20.14 7.68 27.54
CA GLN A 132 20.78 6.84 28.55
C GLN A 132 21.75 5.90 27.84
N ARG A 133 23.02 6.00 28.22
CA ARG A 133 24.10 5.12 27.79
C ARG A 133 23.86 3.73 28.38
N ASN A 134 23.76 2.76 27.48
CA ASN A 134 23.87 1.31 27.58
C ASN A 134 24.07 0.74 29.00
N ARG A 135 23.09 -0.02 29.47
CA ARG A 135 23.20 -0.90 30.65
C ARG A 135 23.88 -2.21 30.21
N PRO A 136 25.00 -2.64 30.83
CA PRO A 136 25.61 -3.92 30.51
C PRO A 136 24.67 -5.06 30.93
N LEU A 137 24.59 -6.10 30.08
CA LEU A 137 23.93 -7.36 30.42
C LEU A 137 24.67 -8.00 31.60
N SER A 138 23.93 -8.38 32.64
CA SER A 138 24.42 -9.20 33.74
C SER A 138 24.86 -10.58 33.22
N PRO A 139 25.91 -11.20 33.81
CA PRO A 139 26.33 -12.55 33.47
C PRO A 139 25.25 -13.56 33.86
N LEU A 140 24.97 -14.49 32.94
CA LEU A 140 24.08 -15.63 33.15
C LEU A 140 24.74 -16.55 34.19
N GLY A 141 23.98 -16.88 35.23
CA GLY A 141 24.41 -17.80 36.27
C GLY A 141 24.59 -19.22 35.75
N ASP A 142 25.57 -19.90 36.36
CA ASP A 142 25.90 -21.30 36.22
C ASP A 142 24.67 -22.20 36.35
N MET A 143 24.41 -22.97 35.29
CA MET A 143 23.51 -24.12 35.34
C MET A 143 24.31 -25.31 34.80
N ASP A 144 24.82 -26.10 35.75
CA ASP A 144 25.51 -27.36 35.56
C ASP A 144 24.54 -28.38 34.94
N VAL A 145 24.69 -28.65 33.64
CA VAL A 145 24.07 -29.82 32.99
C VAL A 145 25.13 -30.50 32.15
N ASN A 146 25.73 -31.51 32.78
CA ASN A 146 26.44 -32.61 32.18
C ASN A 146 25.72 -33.12 30.90
N ALA A 147 26.31 -32.85 29.74
CA ALA A 147 25.85 -33.39 28.46
C ALA A 147 27.03 -34.05 27.75
N GLN A 148 27.17 -35.36 27.97
CA GLN A 148 27.96 -36.26 27.13
C GLN A 148 27.49 -36.10 25.68
N ALA A 149 28.41 -35.77 24.77
CA ALA A 149 28.14 -35.71 23.34
C ALA A 149 27.76 -37.10 22.80
N PRO A 150 26.68 -37.26 22.02
CA PRO A 150 26.51 -38.46 21.21
C PRO A 150 27.47 -38.40 20.02
N VAL A 151 28.44 -39.32 20.04
CA VAL A 151 29.30 -39.68 18.92
C VAL A 151 28.40 -40.08 17.75
N ILE A 152 28.51 -39.40 16.61
CA ILE A 152 27.87 -39.81 15.36
C ILE A 152 28.66 -41.01 14.82
N PRO A 153 28.09 -42.23 14.73
CA PRO A 153 28.76 -43.32 14.05
C PRO A 153 28.67 -43.09 12.53
N GLN A 154 29.84 -42.94 11.89
CA GLN A 154 29.98 -43.11 10.46
C GLN A 154 29.75 -44.59 10.15
N ASN A 155 28.68 -44.92 9.42
CA ASN A 155 28.48 -46.27 8.92
C ASN A 155 29.03 -46.35 7.48
N PRO A 156 30.04 -47.20 7.21
CA PRO A 156 30.56 -47.39 5.86
C PRO A 156 29.58 -48.15 4.96
N ALA A 157 29.62 -47.82 3.66
CA ALA A 157 28.89 -48.52 2.62
C ALA A 157 29.30 -50.00 2.54
N PRO A 158 28.37 -50.95 2.38
CA PRO A 158 28.73 -52.31 2.03
C PRO A 158 29.01 -52.40 0.53
N PHE A 159 30.28 -52.66 0.20
CA PHE A 159 30.64 -53.41 -1.00
C PHE A 159 30.27 -54.88 -0.76
N GLY A 160 29.51 -55.46 -1.68
CA GLY A 160 29.15 -56.86 -1.69
C GLY A 160 29.09 -57.35 -3.13
N ASP A 161 30.19 -57.98 -3.52
CA ASP A 161 30.53 -58.52 -4.83
C ASP A 161 29.59 -59.65 -5.28
N GLY A 162 29.42 -59.78 -6.59
CA GLY A 162 28.64 -60.82 -7.25
C GLY A 162 29.17 -61.08 -8.65
N GLY A 163 30.37 -61.64 -8.73
CA GLY A 163 31.02 -62.05 -9.98
C GLY A 163 32.12 -63.11 -9.78
N HIS A 164 31.72 -64.37 -9.96
CA HIS A 164 32.49 -65.62 -10.09
C HIS A 164 33.20 -66.20 -8.85
#